data_AF-K0AZB2-F1
#
_entry.id   AF-K0AZB2-F1
#
_cell.length_a   1.000
_cell.length_b   1.000
_cell.length_c   1.000
_cell.angle_alpha   90.00
_cell.angle_beta   90.00
_cell.angle_gamma   90.00
#
_symmetry.space_group_name_H-M   'P 1'
#
loop_
_entity.id
_entity.type
_entity.pdbx_description
1 polymer ?
#
loop_
_entity_poly.entity_id
_entity_poly.type
_entity_poly.pdbx_seq_one_letter_code
_entity_poly.pdbx_strand_id
1 'polypeptide(L)'
;MGKILGHFITPHPPIIIPEIGMGEEDKVINTVNSMKKIAKDIRELQPDTIVIITPHGPMFRDAIAISDIENIKGTFGIFEQPDVKLENNIDVSLTKRIINYTLEEDISIASITNNSEKEYGIVCELDHGSMVPLYYINREYKDYRIVHITYGILSKDELYKFGMIIKQAILDEDKSAVIIASGDLSHRLSNSGPYEYSPNGSKFDKQLLTLLESGDTLGVFTMDKDLIEEAGECGLRSFYILLGIMDTDEIKGELLSYEGTFGVGYGVLKFITKDGEKESYLEKIIEINKEDIIRKLRSEDIYVKLARESLNYYLENEEYMPIPENIPEDLLNIKRGVFVSFKKEGELRGCIGTILPTTNNVVFEIIKNSVEAGTKDPRFFPIDNDELDYLEVSVDEIMEPEPATFDSLDPKRYGVIVRSGMRTGLLLPDLEGVDTSAEQVDISLQKAGISKSDKYTLERFEVIRHR
;
A
#
# COMPACT_ATOMS: atom_id res chain seq x y z
N MET A 1 24.22 -14.69 21.34
CA MET A 1 22.77 -14.56 21.06
C MET A 1 22.55 -13.15 20.62
N GLY A 2 21.81 -12.98 19.54
CA GLY A 2 21.59 -11.68 18.94
C GLY A 2 20.77 -10.79 19.86
N LYS A 3 20.84 -9.50 19.60
CA LYS A 3 20.11 -8.50 20.39
C LYS A 3 19.66 -7.35 19.54
N ILE A 4 18.47 -6.85 19.82
CA ILE A 4 17.99 -5.61 19.23
C ILE A 4 18.33 -4.48 20.23
N LEU A 5 19.11 -3.51 19.76
CA LEU A 5 19.66 -2.42 20.57
C LEU A 5 18.76 -1.19 20.63
N GLY A 6 17.88 -1.03 19.64
CA GLY A 6 17.00 0.12 19.53
C GLY A 6 15.98 -0.02 18.41
N HIS A 7 14.87 0.68 18.59
CA HIS A 7 13.73 0.71 17.68
C HIS A 7 13.38 2.17 17.41
N PHE A 8 13.28 2.55 16.13
CA PHE A 8 13.08 3.93 15.73
C PHE A 8 12.02 4.04 14.64
N ILE A 9 11.22 5.10 14.71
CA ILE A 9 10.43 5.61 13.58
C ILE A 9 11.09 6.89 13.10
N THR A 10 11.31 6.97 11.79
CA THR A 10 11.89 8.14 11.15
C THR A 10 11.05 8.55 9.94
N PRO A 11 10.79 9.85 9.75
CA PRO A 11 10.24 10.36 8.52
C PRO A 11 11.33 10.34 7.44
N HIS A 12 10.93 10.44 6.18
CA HIS A 12 11.84 10.43 5.04
C HIS A 12 11.60 11.53 4.00
N PRO A 13 11.18 12.75 4.37
CA PRO A 13 11.00 13.79 3.38
C PRO A 13 12.38 14.25 2.87
N PRO A 14 12.66 14.21 1.55
CA PRO A 14 13.96 14.64 1.01
C PRO A 14 14.32 16.08 1.38
N ILE A 15 13.32 16.92 1.65
CA ILE A 15 13.50 18.33 2.05
C ILE A 15 14.33 18.50 3.33
N ILE A 16 14.42 17.50 4.21
CA ILE A 16 15.26 17.59 5.41
C ILE A 16 16.74 17.32 5.11
N ILE A 17 17.12 17.03 3.87
CA ILE A 17 18.51 16.90 3.44
C ILE A 17 19.01 18.29 3.01
N PRO A 18 20.03 18.89 3.67
CA PRO A 18 20.48 20.26 3.36
C PRO A 18 20.76 20.54 1.87
N GLU A 19 21.33 19.58 1.14
CA GLU A 19 21.59 19.72 -0.30
C GLU A 19 20.31 19.80 -1.13
N ILE A 20 19.19 19.25 -0.64
CA ILE A 20 17.88 19.26 -1.30
C ILE A 20 17.03 20.43 -0.77
N GLY A 21 16.95 20.58 0.56
CA GLY A 21 16.17 21.61 1.23
C GLY A 21 16.68 23.03 0.97
N MET A 22 17.99 23.20 0.79
CA MET A 22 18.61 24.50 0.48
C MET A 22 18.18 25.64 1.42
N GLY A 23 17.98 25.34 2.71
CA GLY A 23 17.51 26.24 3.76
C GLY A 23 16.03 26.07 4.12
N GLU A 24 15.25 25.33 3.34
CA GLU A 24 13.86 25.01 3.67
C GLU A 24 13.76 24.00 4.83
N GLU A 25 14.79 23.19 5.06
CA GLU A 25 14.87 22.26 6.19
C GLU A 25 14.79 22.98 7.55
N ASP A 26 15.16 24.27 7.62
CA ASP A 26 15.07 25.08 8.84
C ASP A 26 13.62 25.30 9.31
N LYS A 27 12.64 25.14 8.41
CA LYS A 27 11.20 25.20 8.73
C LYS A 27 10.70 23.96 9.48
N VAL A 28 11.51 22.90 9.52
CA VAL A 28 11.27 21.64 10.24
C VAL A 28 12.51 21.25 11.05
N ILE A 29 13.10 22.26 11.71
CA ILE A 29 14.37 22.10 12.43
C ILE A 29 14.27 21.12 13.60
N ASN A 30 13.08 20.92 14.19
CA ASN A 30 12.92 19.95 15.27
C ASN A 30 13.05 18.53 14.72
N THR A 31 12.45 18.24 13.56
CA THR A 31 12.63 16.96 12.85
C THR A 31 14.10 16.74 12.49
N VAL A 32 14.77 17.74 11.90
CA VAL A 32 16.21 17.65 11.59
C VAL A 32 17.06 17.35 12.84
N ASN A 33 16.77 18.01 13.96
CA ASN A 33 17.48 17.81 15.22
C ASN A 33 17.21 16.42 15.82
N SER A 34 15.98 15.92 15.72
CA SER A 34 15.61 14.58 16.15
C SER A 34 16.27 13.50 15.30
N MET A 35 16.38 13.68 13.98
CA MET A 35 17.12 12.78 13.09
C MET A 35 18.61 12.73 13.45
N LYS A 36 19.22 13.89 13.73
CA LYS A 36 20.60 13.97 14.26
C LYS A 36 20.74 13.29 15.62
N LYS A 37 19.72 13.38 16.49
CA LYS A 37 19.72 12.69 17.79
C LYS A 37 19.68 11.17 17.61
N ILE A 38 18.78 10.64 16.77
CA ILE A 38 18.74 9.20 16.45
C ILE A 38 20.07 8.72 15.87
N ALA A 39 20.69 9.48 14.96
CA ALA A 39 22.00 9.14 14.41
C ALA A 39 23.09 9.02 15.49
N LYS A 40 23.07 9.90 16.50
CA LYS A 40 23.98 9.83 17.66
C LYS A 40 23.66 8.67 18.58
N ASP A 41 22.38 8.42 18.88
CA ASP A 41 21.95 7.28 19.68
C ASP A 41 22.42 5.96 19.01
N ILE A 42 22.24 5.81 17.69
CA ILE A 42 22.72 4.65 16.92
C ILE A 42 24.25 4.53 16.96
N ARG A 43 24.97 5.65 16.86
CA ARG A 43 26.43 5.68 17.01
C ARG A 43 26.88 5.19 18.40
N GLU A 44 26.15 5.51 19.46
CA GLU A 44 26.45 5.05 20.81
C GLU A 44 26.13 3.55 20.99
N LEU A 45 25.09 3.06 20.32
CA LEU A 45 24.71 1.64 20.33
C LEU A 45 25.69 0.76 19.54
N GLN A 46 26.31 1.30 18.48
CA GLN A 46 27.23 0.60 17.57
C GLN A 46 26.69 -0.77 17.09
N PRO A 47 25.50 -0.81 16.43
CA PRO A 47 24.98 -2.07 15.93
C PRO A 47 25.85 -2.64 14.81
N ASP A 48 25.88 -3.97 14.70
CA ASP A 48 26.47 -4.66 13.55
C ASP A 48 25.62 -4.46 12.30
N THR A 49 24.29 -4.44 12.48
CA THR A 49 23.31 -4.37 11.39
C THR A 49 22.19 -3.36 11.67
N ILE A 50 21.77 -2.62 10.64
CA ILE A 50 20.56 -1.79 10.67
C ILE A 50 19.51 -2.44 9.77
N VAL A 51 18.39 -2.86 10.34
CA VAL A 51 17.22 -3.30 9.57
C VAL A 51 16.40 -2.06 9.24
N ILE A 52 16.31 -1.71 7.96
CA ILE A 52 15.55 -0.58 7.47
C ILE A 52 14.34 -1.06 6.68
N ILE A 53 13.16 -0.64 7.12
CA ILE A 53 11.87 -0.94 6.50
C ILE A 53 11.37 0.34 5.83
N THR A 54 11.09 0.28 4.54
CA THR A 54 10.73 1.45 3.73
C THR A 54 9.43 1.24 2.94
N PRO A 55 8.67 2.31 2.64
CA PRO A 55 7.55 2.30 1.71
C PRO A 55 7.92 2.50 0.23
N HIS A 56 9.17 2.89 -0.08
CA HIS A 56 9.51 3.47 -1.41
C HIS A 56 10.51 2.67 -2.25
N GLY A 57 10.94 1.49 -1.78
CA GLY A 57 11.71 0.57 -2.62
C GLY A 57 10.81 -0.25 -3.55
N PRO A 58 11.32 -1.36 -4.12
CA PRO A 58 10.52 -2.31 -4.87
C PRO A 58 9.31 -2.81 -4.08
N MET A 59 8.10 -2.44 -4.48
CA MET A 59 6.88 -2.82 -3.76
C MET A 59 6.06 -3.80 -4.59
N PHE A 60 5.68 -4.92 -3.99
CA PHE A 60 4.75 -5.90 -4.55
C PHE A 60 3.42 -5.84 -3.81
N ARG A 61 2.36 -6.25 -4.51
CA ARG A 61 1.00 -6.24 -3.96
C ARG A 61 0.72 -7.42 -3.05
N ASP A 62 1.50 -8.48 -3.20
CA ASP A 62 1.28 -9.80 -2.63
C ASP A 62 2.56 -10.37 -2.01
N ALA A 63 3.64 -9.60 -1.91
CA ALA A 63 4.89 -10.06 -1.32
C ALA A 63 5.66 -8.93 -0.62
N ILE A 64 6.38 -9.27 0.44
CA ILE A 64 7.46 -8.42 0.97
C ILE A 64 8.61 -8.40 -0.04
N ALA A 65 9.26 -7.27 -0.27
CA ALA A 65 10.52 -7.24 -1.01
C ALA A 65 11.71 -7.11 -0.06
N ILE A 66 12.76 -7.89 -0.30
CA ILE A 66 14.00 -7.81 0.46
C ILE A 66 15.20 -7.83 -0.47
N SER A 67 16.14 -6.91 -0.25
CA SER A 67 17.35 -6.80 -1.07
C SER A 67 18.31 -7.94 -0.77
N ASP A 68 18.53 -8.82 -1.75
CA ASP A 68 19.35 -10.02 -1.71
C ASP A 68 20.56 -9.87 -2.66
N ILE A 69 21.36 -8.83 -2.39
CA ILE A 69 22.62 -8.51 -3.07
C ILE A 69 23.71 -8.25 -2.04
N GLU A 70 24.97 -8.12 -2.44
CA GLU A 70 26.07 -7.85 -1.49
C GLU A 70 26.18 -6.37 -1.11
N ASN A 71 25.93 -5.47 -2.08
CA ASN A 71 26.14 -4.04 -1.95
C ASN A 71 25.03 -3.30 -2.71
N ILE A 72 24.41 -2.33 -2.06
CA ILE A 72 23.32 -1.55 -2.61
C ILE A 72 23.69 -0.07 -2.62
N LYS A 73 23.26 0.64 -3.66
CA LYS A 73 23.56 2.06 -3.89
C LYS A 73 22.29 2.82 -4.19
N GLY A 74 22.28 4.11 -3.89
CA GLY A 74 21.20 5.01 -4.28
C GLY A 74 21.70 6.44 -4.40
N THR A 75 20.88 7.28 -5.04
CA THR A 75 21.19 8.68 -5.33
C THR A 75 19.91 9.51 -5.21
N PHE A 76 20.02 10.73 -4.69
CA PHE A 76 18.92 11.70 -4.70
C PHE A 76 18.77 12.42 -6.06
N GLY A 77 19.18 11.77 -7.16
CA GLY A 77 19.06 12.31 -8.51
C GLY A 77 17.63 12.66 -8.92
N ILE A 78 16.64 11.90 -8.42
CA ILE A 78 15.21 12.20 -8.62
C ILE A 78 14.76 13.52 -7.97
N PHE A 79 15.53 14.04 -7.02
CA PHE A 79 15.33 15.35 -6.37
C PHE A 79 16.38 16.36 -6.83
N GLU A 80 16.87 16.22 -8.05
CA GLU A 80 17.86 17.11 -8.68
C GLU A 80 19.21 17.18 -7.95
N GLN A 81 19.51 16.20 -7.09
CA GLN A 81 20.77 16.10 -6.33
C GLN A 81 21.51 14.78 -6.62
N PRO A 82 21.98 14.53 -7.87
CA PRO A 82 22.60 13.27 -8.25
C PRO A 82 23.93 13.00 -7.54
N ASP A 83 24.60 14.04 -7.05
CA ASP A 83 25.89 13.94 -6.35
C ASP A 83 25.76 13.46 -4.90
N VAL A 84 24.55 13.53 -4.32
CA VAL A 84 24.29 12.97 -3.00
C VAL A 84 23.99 11.48 -3.15
N LYS A 85 25.01 10.66 -2.90
CA LYS A 85 24.99 9.20 -3.09
C LYS A 85 25.25 8.48 -1.79
N LEU A 86 24.57 7.35 -1.61
CA LEU A 86 24.77 6.43 -0.51
C LEU A 86 25.13 5.04 -1.05
N GLU A 87 25.95 4.32 -0.29
CA GLU A 87 26.36 2.96 -0.56
C GLU A 87 26.47 2.21 0.76
N ASN A 88 25.85 1.03 0.83
CA ASN A 88 25.81 0.20 2.02
C ASN A 88 26.02 -1.27 1.64
N ASN A 89 26.66 -2.03 2.54
CA ASN A 89 26.77 -3.48 2.40
C ASN A 89 25.56 -4.15 3.04
N ILE A 90 24.97 -5.12 2.35
CA ILE A 90 23.85 -5.90 2.88
C ILE A 90 24.39 -6.95 3.88
N ASP A 91 23.63 -7.21 4.95
CA ASP A 91 23.83 -8.38 5.79
C ASP A 91 23.19 -9.61 5.16
N VAL A 92 23.90 -10.21 4.19
CA VAL A 92 23.41 -11.36 3.43
C VAL A 92 23.04 -12.54 4.35
N SER A 93 23.75 -12.73 5.46
CA SER A 93 23.46 -13.81 6.42
C SER A 93 22.09 -13.61 7.06
N LEU A 94 21.83 -12.42 7.60
CA LEU A 94 20.55 -12.09 8.22
C LEU A 94 19.42 -12.06 7.19
N THR A 95 19.66 -11.46 6.02
CA THR A 95 18.71 -11.41 4.89
C THR A 95 18.24 -12.81 4.50
N LYS A 96 19.16 -13.75 4.27
CA LYS A 96 18.81 -15.13 3.90
C LYS A 96 18.02 -15.85 4.99
N ARG A 97 18.33 -15.59 6.26
CA ARG A 97 17.57 -16.15 7.38
C ARG A 97 16.14 -15.63 7.42
N ILE A 98 15.97 -14.31 7.29
CA ILE A 98 14.64 -13.68 7.23
C ILE A 98 13.82 -14.28 6.09
N ILE A 99 14.39 -14.41 4.89
CA ILE A 99 13.72 -15.04 3.74
C ILE A 99 13.26 -16.45 4.08
N ASN A 100 14.16 -17.30 4.60
CA ASN A 100 13.83 -18.69 4.89
C ASN A 100 12.71 -18.81 5.94
N TYR A 101 12.80 -18.07 7.05
CA TYR A 101 11.77 -18.09 8.10
C TYR A 101 10.43 -17.55 7.61
N THR A 102 10.45 -16.58 6.68
CA THR A 102 9.24 -16.01 6.09
C THR A 102 8.52 -17.03 5.19
N LEU A 103 9.28 -17.78 4.39
CA LEU A 103 8.75 -18.88 3.57
C LEU A 103 8.25 -20.07 4.41
N GLU A 104 8.88 -20.35 5.56
CA GLU A 104 8.41 -21.39 6.50
C GLU A 104 7.05 -21.05 7.12
N GLU A 105 6.72 -19.76 7.21
CA GLU A 105 5.47 -19.25 7.79
C GLU A 105 4.40 -18.91 6.74
N ASP A 106 4.61 -19.33 5.49
CA ASP A 106 3.74 -19.16 4.31
C ASP A 106 3.43 -17.70 3.98
N ILE A 107 4.36 -16.79 4.28
CA ILE A 107 4.29 -15.38 3.86
C ILE A 107 5.08 -15.20 2.58
N SER A 108 4.46 -14.58 1.58
CA SER A 108 5.10 -14.31 0.30
C SER A 108 6.20 -13.26 0.42
N ILE A 109 7.38 -13.59 -0.12
CA ILE A 109 8.57 -12.73 -0.10
C ILE A 109 9.35 -12.83 -1.42
N ALA A 110 9.66 -11.67 -2.00
CA ALA A 110 10.44 -11.52 -3.21
C ALA A 110 11.89 -11.14 -2.89
N SER A 111 12.83 -11.97 -3.33
CA SER A 111 14.27 -11.67 -3.26
C SER A 111 14.66 -10.74 -4.41
N ILE A 112 15.06 -9.51 -4.08
CA ILE A 112 15.48 -8.52 -5.08
C ILE A 112 16.98 -8.64 -5.30
N THR A 113 17.36 -9.07 -6.49
CA THR A 113 18.74 -9.31 -6.90
C THR A 113 19.12 -8.41 -8.08
N ASN A 114 20.39 -8.44 -8.51
CA ASN A 114 20.83 -7.76 -9.73
C ASN A 114 20.13 -8.28 -11.02
N ASN A 115 19.47 -9.44 -10.97
CA ASN A 115 18.69 -9.96 -12.10
C ASN A 115 17.24 -9.51 -12.10
N SER A 116 16.73 -8.97 -10.99
CA SER A 116 15.33 -8.55 -10.85
C SER A 116 14.94 -7.44 -11.82
N GLU A 117 15.90 -6.63 -12.29
CA GLU A 117 15.64 -5.63 -13.35
C GLU A 117 15.23 -6.29 -14.66
N LYS A 118 15.83 -7.43 -15.01
CA LYS A 118 15.48 -8.18 -16.23
C LYS A 118 14.17 -8.95 -16.08
N GLU A 119 13.90 -9.47 -14.88
CA GLU A 119 12.72 -10.30 -14.61
C GLU A 119 11.46 -9.46 -14.42
N TYR A 120 11.57 -8.35 -13.71
CA TYR A 120 10.43 -7.55 -13.25
C TYR A 120 10.49 -6.08 -13.68
N GLY A 121 11.57 -5.63 -14.33
CA GLY A 121 11.78 -4.20 -14.62
C GLY A 121 12.08 -3.37 -13.37
N ILE A 122 12.49 -4.03 -12.28
CA ILE A 122 12.71 -3.43 -10.97
C ILE A 122 14.21 -3.23 -10.74
N VAL A 123 14.63 -1.97 -10.55
CA VAL A 123 16.00 -1.64 -10.19
C VAL A 123 16.21 -1.90 -8.71
N CYS A 124 17.29 -2.63 -8.37
CA CYS A 124 17.69 -2.84 -6.99
C CYS A 124 18.58 -1.67 -6.52
N GLU A 125 17.97 -0.68 -5.89
CA GLU A 125 18.65 0.51 -5.37
C GLU A 125 18.12 0.94 -4.01
N LEU A 126 18.90 1.75 -3.29
CA LEU A 126 18.42 2.43 -2.10
C LEU A 126 17.44 3.52 -2.54
N ASP A 127 16.20 3.37 -2.11
CA ASP A 127 15.14 4.37 -2.26
C ASP A 127 15.31 5.53 -1.27
N HIS A 128 14.62 6.63 -1.54
CA HIS A 128 14.69 7.82 -0.69
C HIS A 128 14.14 7.61 0.73
N GLY A 129 13.15 6.72 0.89
CA GLY A 129 12.61 6.29 2.18
C GLY A 129 13.69 5.68 3.08
N SER A 130 14.63 4.94 2.48
CA SER A 130 15.80 4.40 3.18
C SER A 130 16.96 5.39 3.28
N MET A 131 17.22 6.15 2.21
CA MET A 131 18.38 7.04 2.13
C MET A 131 18.30 8.22 3.10
N VAL A 132 17.11 8.79 3.37
CA VAL A 132 16.99 9.95 4.26
C VAL A 132 17.45 9.61 5.70
N PRO A 133 16.95 8.54 6.35
CA PRO A 133 17.50 8.11 7.64
C PRO A 133 18.99 7.76 7.59
N LEU A 134 19.41 6.99 6.57
CA LEU A 134 20.81 6.57 6.43
C LEU A 134 21.76 7.75 6.18
N TYR A 135 21.30 8.84 5.55
CA TYR A 135 22.09 10.05 5.33
C TYR A 135 22.53 10.69 6.65
N TYR A 136 21.62 10.74 7.63
CA TYR A 136 21.93 11.26 8.96
C TYR A 136 22.84 10.31 9.74
N ILE A 137 22.53 9.01 9.71
CA ILE A 137 23.31 7.98 10.40
C ILE A 137 24.75 7.94 9.87
N ASN A 138 24.94 7.94 8.55
CA ASN A 138 26.25 7.88 7.90
C ASN A 138 27.17 9.07 8.24
N ARG A 139 26.67 10.15 8.82
CA ARG A 139 27.51 11.26 9.31
C ARG A 139 28.08 11.01 10.70
N GLU A 140 27.46 10.11 11.46
CA GLU A 140 27.83 9.79 12.84
C GLU A 140 28.47 8.40 12.96
N TYR A 141 27.98 7.42 12.20
CA TYR A 141 28.40 6.02 12.26
C TYR A 141 28.30 5.37 10.87
N LYS A 142 29.30 4.55 10.48
CA LYS A 142 29.37 3.89 9.16
C LYS A 142 29.75 2.40 9.22
N ASP A 143 30.15 1.91 10.40
CA ASP A 143 30.65 0.54 10.55
C ASP A 143 29.49 -0.42 10.83
N TYR A 144 28.58 -0.54 9.85
CA TYR A 144 27.42 -1.42 9.94
C TYR A 144 27.05 -1.99 8.57
N ARG A 145 26.29 -3.07 8.58
CA ARG A 145 25.59 -3.61 7.40
C ARG A 145 24.11 -3.26 7.47
N ILE A 146 23.38 -3.41 6.37
CA ILE A 146 21.93 -3.22 6.37
C ILE A 146 21.16 -4.45 5.95
N VAL A 147 19.95 -4.60 6.47
CA VAL A 147 18.90 -5.39 5.81
C VAL A 147 17.90 -4.38 5.28
N HIS A 148 17.72 -4.34 3.96
CA HIS A 148 16.82 -3.40 3.29
C HIS A 148 15.55 -4.12 2.86
N ILE A 149 14.43 -3.70 3.43
CA ILE A 149 13.10 -4.32 3.26
C ILE A 149 12.15 -3.25 2.77
N THR A 150 11.43 -3.54 1.69
CA THR A 150 10.23 -2.79 1.32
C THR A 150 9.01 -3.62 1.69
N TYR A 151 8.07 -3.03 2.43
CA TYR A 151 6.86 -3.76 2.78
C TYR A 151 6.03 -4.07 1.53
N GLY A 152 5.26 -5.15 1.59
CA GLY A 152 4.23 -5.47 0.59
C GLY A 152 2.86 -4.96 1.01
N ILE A 153 1.88 -5.06 0.12
CA ILE A 153 0.47 -4.77 0.42
C ILE A 153 -0.22 -6.02 1.00
N LEU A 154 0.41 -6.56 2.05
CA LEU A 154 -0.05 -7.72 2.80
C LEU A 154 -1.05 -7.31 3.90
N SER A 155 -1.75 -8.29 4.46
CA SER A 155 -2.67 -8.04 5.56
C SER A 155 -1.93 -7.52 6.80
N LYS A 156 -2.66 -6.86 7.70
CA LYS A 156 -2.06 -6.33 8.94
C LYS A 156 -1.42 -7.46 9.78
N ASP A 157 -2.06 -8.62 9.87
CA ASP A 157 -1.54 -9.76 10.65
C ASP A 157 -0.29 -10.38 10.01
N GLU A 158 -0.23 -10.48 8.68
CA GLU A 158 0.97 -10.92 7.96
C GLU A 158 2.15 -9.98 8.21
N LEU A 159 1.93 -8.66 8.15
CA LEU A 159 2.97 -7.66 8.43
C LEU A 159 3.47 -7.72 9.88
N TYR A 160 2.56 -7.93 10.84
CA TYR A 160 2.92 -8.11 12.25
C TYR A 160 3.74 -9.39 12.46
N LYS A 161 3.29 -10.51 11.89
CA LYS A 161 3.97 -11.80 11.94
C LYS A 161 5.35 -11.73 11.28
N PHE A 162 5.48 -11.03 10.16
CA PHE A 162 6.77 -10.76 9.52
C PHE A 162 7.74 -10.00 10.44
N GLY A 163 7.23 -9.04 11.22
CA GLY A 163 8.01 -8.39 12.27
C GLY A 163 8.54 -9.37 13.33
N MET A 164 7.70 -10.29 13.80
CA MET A 164 8.12 -11.35 14.74
C MET A 164 9.19 -12.26 14.13
N ILE A 165 9.09 -12.57 12.83
CA ILE A 165 10.09 -13.35 12.09
C ILE A 165 11.44 -12.63 12.02
N ILE A 166 11.44 -11.32 11.76
CA ILE A 166 12.67 -10.50 11.79
C ILE A 166 13.30 -10.55 13.18
N LYS A 167 12.51 -10.38 14.24
CA LYS A 167 12.99 -10.49 15.63
C LYS A 167 13.67 -11.84 15.86
N GLN A 168 13.00 -12.93 15.51
CA GLN A 168 13.53 -14.28 15.70
C GLN A 168 14.82 -14.51 14.90
N ALA A 169 14.86 -14.06 13.64
CA ALA A 169 16.05 -14.16 12.79
C ALA A 169 17.26 -13.42 13.40
N ILE A 170 17.04 -12.25 13.99
CA ILE A 170 18.09 -11.48 14.67
C ILE A 170 18.58 -12.22 15.92
N LEU A 171 17.66 -12.72 16.77
CA LEU A 171 18.03 -13.40 18.03
C LEU A 171 18.84 -14.68 17.80
N ASP A 172 18.56 -15.38 16.70
CA ASP A 172 19.26 -16.61 16.28
C ASP A 172 20.65 -16.34 15.66
N GLU A 173 20.98 -15.09 15.37
CA GLU A 173 22.29 -14.69 14.87
C GLU A 173 23.15 -14.09 15.99
N ASP A 174 24.48 -14.23 15.94
CA ASP A 174 25.35 -13.63 16.96
C ASP A 174 25.73 -12.18 16.62
N LYS A 175 24.71 -11.37 16.32
CA LYS A 175 24.85 -9.96 15.91
C LYS A 175 23.87 -9.06 16.65
N SER A 176 24.25 -7.79 16.75
CA SER A 176 23.42 -6.74 17.26
C SER A 176 22.76 -5.94 16.14
N ALA A 177 21.48 -5.64 16.30
CA ALA A 177 20.72 -4.90 15.29
C ALA A 177 20.02 -3.67 15.87
N VAL A 178 19.83 -2.66 15.03
CA VAL A 178 18.85 -1.58 15.27
C VAL A 178 17.78 -1.66 14.20
N ILE A 179 16.54 -1.34 14.56
CA ILE A 179 15.40 -1.32 13.65
C ILE A 179 14.99 0.11 13.35
N ILE A 180 14.81 0.41 12.07
CA ILE A 180 14.28 1.69 11.58
C ILE A 180 13.07 1.40 10.71
N ALA A 181 11.90 1.80 11.18
CA ALA A 181 10.69 1.87 10.37
C ALA A 181 10.59 3.27 9.78
N SER A 182 10.86 3.37 8.47
CA SER A 182 10.76 4.62 7.74
C SER A 182 9.31 4.82 7.29
N GLY A 183 8.77 6.02 7.50
CA GLY A 183 7.36 6.31 7.30
C GLY A 183 7.01 7.77 7.59
N ASP A 184 6.47 8.49 6.61
CA ASP A 184 5.78 9.74 6.87
C ASP A 184 4.33 9.45 7.34
N LEU A 185 3.74 10.38 8.09
CA LEU A 185 2.36 10.25 8.59
C LEU A 185 1.36 10.76 7.53
N SER A 186 0.33 11.52 7.91
CA SER A 186 -0.63 12.10 6.95
C SER A 186 0.07 12.97 5.91
N HIS A 187 -0.26 12.78 4.64
CA HIS A 187 0.19 13.64 3.55
C HIS A 187 -0.79 14.78 3.22
N ARG A 188 -1.91 14.86 3.95
CA ARG A 188 -3.07 15.72 3.65
C ARG A 188 -3.33 16.78 4.71
N LEU A 189 -2.27 17.33 5.34
CA LEU A 189 -2.38 18.27 6.47
C LEU A 189 -2.70 19.72 6.07
N SER A 190 -2.48 20.12 4.82
CA SER A 190 -2.77 21.50 4.38
C SER A 190 -3.09 21.60 2.89
N ASN A 191 -3.81 22.65 2.49
CA ASN A 191 -4.10 22.96 1.07
C ASN A 191 -2.86 23.37 0.27
N SER A 192 -1.76 23.68 0.95
CA SER A 192 -0.48 24.01 0.32
C SER A 192 0.46 22.81 0.25
N GLY A 193 0.03 21.64 0.74
CA GLY A 193 0.76 20.40 0.65
C GLY A 193 0.70 19.79 -0.75
N PRO A 194 1.45 18.70 -0.99
CA PRO A 194 1.47 18.03 -2.29
C PRO A 194 0.16 17.26 -2.59
N TYR A 195 -0.69 17.04 -1.60
CA TYR A 195 -1.95 16.30 -1.73
C TYR A 195 -3.15 17.13 -1.26
N GLU A 196 -4.34 16.72 -1.69
CA GLU A 196 -5.60 17.36 -1.29
C GLU A 196 -5.77 17.34 0.23
N TYR A 197 -6.12 18.49 0.80
CA TYR A 197 -6.30 18.63 2.24
C TYR A 197 -7.46 17.78 2.75
N SER A 198 -7.24 17.02 3.83
CA SER A 198 -8.31 16.43 4.61
C SER A 198 -8.18 16.86 6.09
N PRO A 199 -9.27 17.30 6.73
CA PRO A 199 -9.26 17.54 8.18
C PRO A 199 -8.97 16.26 8.98
N ASN A 200 -9.20 15.08 8.39
CA ASN A 200 -8.91 13.80 9.01
C ASN A 200 -7.41 13.48 9.04
N GLY A 201 -6.60 14.06 8.16
CA GLY A 201 -5.14 13.91 8.20
C GLY A 201 -4.54 14.32 9.56
N SER A 202 -4.96 15.48 10.10
CA SER A 202 -4.48 15.93 11.41
C SER A 202 -4.98 15.08 12.59
N LYS A 203 -6.15 14.45 12.45
CA LYS A 203 -6.71 13.55 13.46
C LYS A 203 -5.97 12.21 13.45
N PHE A 204 -5.67 11.70 12.26
CA PHE A 204 -4.88 10.49 12.05
C PHE A 204 -3.52 10.63 12.74
N ASP A 205 -2.75 11.68 12.44
CA ASP A 205 -1.42 11.89 13.03
C ASP A 205 -1.49 11.93 14.55
N LYS A 206 -2.42 12.70 15.11
CA LYS A 206 -2.58 12.83 16.56
C LYS A 206 -2.93 11.48 17.21
N GLN A 207 -3.86 10.73 16.62
CA GLN A 207 -4.28 9.44 17.14
C GLN A 207 -3.15 8.42 17.07
N LEU A 208 -2.50 8.28 15.91
CA LEU A 208 -1.40 7.34 15.71
C LEU A 208 -0.23 7.63 16.65
N LEU A 209 0.20 8.89 16.76
CA LEU A 209 1.28 9.28 17.69
C LEU A 209 0.94 8.96 19.14
N THR A 210 -0.29 9.25 19.57
CA THR A 210 -0.75 8.93 20.93
C THR A 210 -0.64 7.44 21.22
N LEU A 211 -1.08 6.60 20.28
CA LEU A 211 -1.04 5.14 20.40
C LEU A 211 0.40 4.60 20.38
N LEU A 212 1.27 5.15 19.53
CA LEU A 212 2.69 4.77 19.48
C LEU A 212 3.43 5.18 20.76
N GLU A 213 3.18 6.37 21.28
CA GLU A 213 3.78 6.84 22.54
C GLU A 213 3.37 5.95 23.73
N SER A 214 2.11 5.54 23.79
CA SER A 214 1.61 4.64 24.85
C SER A 214 1.95 3.16 24.63
N GLY A 215 2.49 2.79 23.46
CA GLY A 215 2.73 1.39 23.09
C GLY A 215 1.45 0.58 22.92
N ASP A 216 0.32 1.22 22.58
CA ASP A 216 -0.97 0.56 22.37
C ASP A 216 -1.03 -0.09 20.98
N THR A 217 -0.41 -1.26 20.86
CA THR A 217 -0.37 -2.04 19.62
C THR A 217 -1.77 -2.29 19.08
N LEU A 218 -2.70 -2.81 19.88
CA LEU A 218 -4.05 -3.12 19.38
C LEU A 218 -4.79 -1.87 18.91
N GLY A 219 -4.61 -0.74 19.60
CA GLY A 219 -5.15 0.54 19.17
C GLY A 219 -4.67 0.95 17.78
N VAL A 220 -3.40 0.72 17.43
CA VAL A 220 -2.86 1.01 16.07
C VAL A 220 -3.50 0.12 15.01
N PHE A 221 -3.72 -1.16 15.31
CA PHE A 221 -4.32 -2.12 14.38
C PHE A 221 -5.83 -1.90 14.16
N THR A 222 -6.50 -1.30 15.15
CA THR A 222 -7.96 -1.02 15.14
C THR A 222 -8.30 0.43 14.80
N MET A 223 -7.33 1.22 14.32
CA MET A 223 -7.59 2.56 13.80
C MET A 223 -8.64 2.52 12.67
N ASP A 224 -9.49 3.54 12.65
CA ASP A 224 -10.57 3.67 11.69
C ASP A 224 -10.03 3.69 10.25
N LYS A 225 -10.63 2.87 9.37
CA LYS A 225 -10.14 2.67 8.00
C LYS A 225 -10.30 3.95 7.16
N ASP A 226 -11.44 4.61 7.28
CA ASP A 226 -11.71 5.84 6.53
C ASP A 226 -10.73 6.95 6.96
N LEU A 227 -10.41 7.03 8.25
CA LEU A 227 -9.38 7.93 8.78
C LEU A 227 -7.98 7.66 8.17
N ILE A 228 -7.58 6.39 8.03
CA ILE A 228 -6.30 6.00 7.43
C ILE A 228 -6.28 6.35 5.93
N GLU A 229 -7.31 5.94 5.19
CA GLU A 229 -7.43 6.21 3.74
C GLU A 229 -7.44 7.71 3.45
N GLU A 230 -8.17 8.49 4.24
CA GLU A 230 -8.22 9.95 4.10
C GLU A 230 -6.94 10.68 4.50
N ALA A 231 -6.04 10.06 5.28
CA ALA A 231 -4.76 10.64 5.64
C ALA A 231 -3.75 10.58 4.48
N GLY A 232 -3.90 9.61 3.56
CA GLY A 232 -3.00 9.40 2.43
C GLY A 232 -1.56 9.13 2.88
N GLU A 233 -1.39 8.37 3.95
CA GLU A 233 -0.12 8.10 4.63
C GLU A 233 0.71 6.98 3.97
N CYS A 234 2.00 6.85 4.35
CA CYS A 234 2.87 5.77 3.87
C CYS A 234 3.63 5.02 4.98
N GLY A 235 3.44 5.38 6.26
CA GLY A 235 4.23 4.84 7.36
C GLY A 235 3.63 3.60 8.03
N LEU A 236 2.31 3.43 8.00
CA LEU A 236 1.60 2.53 8.88
C LEU A 236 1.99 1.05 8.68
N ARG A 237 2.25 0.64 7.42
CA ARG A 237 2.73 -0.72 7.12
C ARG A 237 4.13 -0.99 7.68
N SER A 238 5.05 -0.02 7.59
CA SER A 238 6.35 -0.10 8.28
C SER A 238 6.17 -0.22 9.80
N PHE A 239 5.17 0.46 10.36
CA PHE A 239 4.90 0.46 11.80
C PHE A 239 4.24 -0.84 12.28
N TYR A 240 3.41 -1.49 11.48
CA TYR A 240 2.88 -2.83 11.79
C TYR A 240 4.01 -3.86 11.92
N ILE A 241 4.98 -3.83 11.01
CA ILE A 241 6.19 -4.67 11.08
C ILE A 241 7.00 -4.33 12.33
N LEU A 242 7.22 -3.04 12.61
CA LEU A 242 7.96 -2.61 13.81
C LEU A 242 7.29 -3.08 15.11
N LEU A 243 5.97 -2.99 15.20
CA LEU A 243 5.21 -3.44 16.37
C LEU A 243 5.29 -4.97 16.53
N GLY A 244 5.37 -5.72 15.43
CA GLY A 244 5.65 -7.16 15.46
C GLY A 244 7.07 -7.49 15.94
N ILE A 245 8.07 -6.71 15.53
CA ILE A 245 9.44 -6.84 16.05
C ILE A 245 9.48 -6.52 17.55
N MET A 246 8.66 -5.56 18.00
CA MET A 246 8.51 -5.16 19.39
C MET A 246 7.47 -5.99 20.16
N ASP A 247 7.02 -7.15 19.65
CA ASP A 247 6.11 -8.04 20.37
C ASP A 247 6.77 -8.52 21.68
N THR A 248 6.53 -7.76 22.74
CA THR A 248 7.17 -7.76 24.05
C THR A 248 6.17 -7.28 25.09
N ASP A 249 6.51 -7.37 26.38
CA ASP A 249 5.60 -7.06 27.47
C ASP A 249 5.20 -5.59 27.52
N GLU A 250 6.21 -4.72 27.43
CA GLU A 250 6.07 -3.28 27.59
C GLU A 250 6.77 -2.56 26.44
N ILE A 251 5.99 -1.77 25.71
CA ILE A 251 6.45 -0.85 24.68
C ILE A 251 6.17 0.55 25.20
N LYS A 252 7.17 1.43 25.15
CA LYS A 252 6.99 2.85 25.44
C LYS A 252 7.68 3.69 24.38
N GLY A 253 6.90 4.51 23.67
CA GLY A 253 7.43 5.48 22.72
C GLY A 253 7.88 6.77 23.41
N GLU A 254 8.98 7.34 22.94
CA GLU A 254 9.39 8.72 23.20
C GLU A 254 9.29 9.49 21.88
N LEU A 255 8.29 10.35 21.76
CA LEU A 255 8.18 11.29 20.64
C LEU A 255 9.26 12.36 20.76
N LEU A 256 10.22 12.34 19.83
CA LEU A 256 11.31 13.31 19.79
C LEU A 256 10.88 14.61 19.14
N SER A 257 10.10 14.52 18.06
CA SER A 257 9.48 15.67 17.38
C SER A 257 8.32 15.25 16.50
N TYR A 258 7.40 16.17 16.26
CA TYR A 258 6.37 16.10 15.23
C TYR A 258 6.20 17.47 14.57
N GLU A 259 6.30 17.53 13.24
CA GLU A 259 6.10 18.76 12.45
C GLU A 259 5.31 18.46 11.17
N GLY A 260 4.39 19.34 10.79
CA GLY A 260 3.49 19.18 9.63
C GLY A 260 3.63 20.28 8.57
N THR A 261 4.76 20.99 8.56
CA THR A 261 4.92 22.31 7.92
C THR A 261 4.65 22.30 6.40
N PHE A 262 4.99 21.21 5.72
CA PHE A 262 4.85 21.07 4.26
C PHE A 262 3.59 20.30 3.84
N GLY A 263 2.59 20.22 4.71
CA GLY A 263 1.37 19.44 4.45
C GLY A 263 1.53 17.93 4.68
N VAL A 264 2.73 17.47 5.02
CA VAL A 264 3.06 16.09 5.38
C VAL A 264 3.51 16.03 6.84
N GLY A 265 3.02 15.05 7.59
CA GLY A 265 3.34 14.84 9.01
C GLY A 265 4.66 14.10 9.20
N TYR A 266 5.62 14.74 9.87
CA TYR A 266 6.94 14.18 10.15
C TYR A 266 7.08 13.82 11.63
N GLY A 267 6.79 12.57 11.97
CA GLY A 267 6.95 12.03 13.33
C GLY A 267 8.30 11.33 13.50
N VAL A 268 9.05 11.69 14.55
CA VAL A 268 10.31 11.02 14.91
C VAL A 268 10.16 10.40 16.30
N LEU A 269 10.25 9.08 16.40
CA LEU A 269 10.08 8.36 17.67
C LEU A 269 11.23 7.39 17.91
N LYS A 270 11.55 7.18 19.19
CA LYS A 270 12.33 6.02 19.64
C LYS A 270 11.51 5.22 20.65
N PHE A 271 11.74 3.93 20.73
CA PHE A 271 11.02 3.06 21.65
C PHE A 271 11.94 2.40 22.66
N ILE A 272 11.42 2.24 23.87
CA ILE A 272 11.99 1.41 24.91
C ILE A 272 11.09 0.18 25.01
N THR A 273 11.67 -0.98 24.84
CA THR A 273 10.99 -2.27 24.99
C THR A 273 11.53 -3.01 26.21
N LYS A 274 10.68 -3.81 26.83
CA LYS A 274 11.08 -4.72 27.90
C LYS A 274 10.45 -6.08 27.66
N ASP A 275 11.30 -7.09 27.55
CA ASP A 275 10.87 -8.48 27.44
C ASP A 275 10.26 -8.96 28.78
N GLY A 276 9.25 -9.82 28.68
CA GLY A 276 8.76 -10.63 29.80
C GLY A 276 7.84 -11.75 29.33
N GLU A 277 6.76 -12.05 30.07
CA GLU A 277 5.93 -13.25 29.92
C GLU A 277 4.57 -13.01 29.26
N LYS A 278 4.34 -11.85 28.65
CA LYS A 278 3.05 -11.52 28.03
C LYS A 278 2.79 -12.35 26.78
N GLU A 279 1.53 -12.72 26.60
CA GLU A 279 1.05 -13.33 25.36
C GLU A 279 1.16 -12.36 24.19
N SER A 280 1.64 -12.87 23.06
CA SER A 280 1.71 -12.16 21.78
C SER A 280 0.35 -11.54 21.41
N TYR A 281 0.38 -10.39 20.72
CA TYR A 281 -0.85 -9.82 20.16
C TYR A 281 -1.31 -10.48 18.85
N LEU A 282 -0.51 -11.37 18.26
CA LEU A 282 -0.78 -11.95 16.94
C LEU A 282 -2.16 -12.59 16.85
N GLU A 283 -2.54 -13.45 17.80
CA GLU A 283 -3.86 -14.11 17.78
C GLU A 283 -5.00 -13.10 17.81
N LYS A 284 -4.89 -12.05 18.64
CA LYS A 284 -5.89 -10.98 18.72
C LYS A 284 -5.98 -10.19 17.43
N ILE A 285 -4.85 -9.91 16.77
CA ILE A 285 -4.82 -9.20 15.49
C ILE A 285 -5.48 -10.06 14.39
N ILE A 286 -5.20 -11.36 14.36
CA ILE A 286 -5.86 -12.30 13.44
C ILE A 286 -7.37 -12.32 13.68
N GLU A 287 -7.82 -12.35 14.94
CA GLU A 287 -9.24 -12.30 15.29
C GLU A 287 -9.91 -11.01 14.82
N ILE A 288 -9.28 -9.85 15.06
CA ILE A 288 -9.77 -8.54 14.61
C ILE A 288 -9.93 -8.51 13.09
N ASN A 289 -8.91 -8.95 12.34
CA ASN A 289 -8.95 -8.96 10.88
C ASN A 289 -10.07 -9.88 10.35
N LYS A 290 -10.25 -11.06 10.97
CA LYS A 290 -11.35 -11.98 10.63
C LYS A 290 -12.72 -11.38 10.93
N GLU A 291 -12.89 -10.70 12.06
CA GLU A 291 -14.15 -10.05 12.40
C GLU A 291 -14.51 -8.92 11.42
N ASP A 292 -13.53 -8.15 10.99
CA ASP A 292 -13.73 -7.08 9.99
C ASP A 292 -14.11 -7.66 8.62
N ILE A 293 -13.46 -8.75 8.19
CA ILE A 293 -13.84 -9.49 6.97
C ILE A 293 -15.29 -9.98 7.07
N ILE A 294 -15.65 -10.68 8.16
CA ILE A 294 -17.00 -11.19 8.37
C ILE A 294 -18.04 -10.05 8.38
N ARG A 295 -17.70 -8.91 8.98
CA ARG A 295 -18.58 -7.74 8.99
C ARG A 295 -18.83 -7.22 7.56
N LYS A 296 -17.78 -7.08 6.75
CA LYS A 296 -17.88 -6.66 5.34
C LYS A 296 -18.75 -7.62 4.52
N LEU A 297 -18.47 -8.92 4.61
CA LEU A 297 -19.22 -9.96 3.90
C LEU A 297 -20.72 -9.96 4.26
N ARG A 298 -21.07 -9.59 5.51
CA ARG A 298 -22.48 -9.50 5.94
C ARG A 298 -23.20 -8.24 5.46
N SER A 299 -22.48 -7.19 5.10
CA SER A 299 -23.05 -5.93 4.60
C SER A 299 -23.20 -5.87 3.08
N GLU A 300 -22.68 -6.86 2.35
CA GLU A 300 -22.74 -6.90 0.88
C GLU A 300 -24.18 -6.89 0.37
N ASP A 301 -24.44 -6.06 -0.63
CA ASP A 301 -25.69 -6.14 -1.38
C ASP A 301 -25.71 -7.35 -2.33
N ILE A 302 -26.86 -7.59 -2.95
CA ILE A 302 -27.07 -8.77 -3.80
C ILE A 302 -26.15 -8.80 -5.04
N TYR A 303 -25.72 -7.65 -5.56
CA TYR A 303 -24.84 -7.58 -6.74
C TYR A 303 -23.42 -8.01 -6.36
N VAL A 304 -22.93 -7.47 -5.24
CA VAL A 304 -21.59 -7.77 -4.70
C VAL A 304 -21.50 -9.22 -4.28
N LYS A 305 -22.52 -9.70 -3.54
CA LYS A 305 -22.61 -11.09 -3.13
C LYS A 305 -22.63 -12.04 -4.33
N LEU A 306 -23.43 -11.73 -5.36
CA LEU A 306 -23.48 -12.53 -6.58
C LEU A 306 -22.13 -12.56 -7.29
N ALA A 307 -21.43 -11.42 -7.39
CA ALA A 307 -20.10 -11.38 -7.99
C ALA A 307 -19.13 -12.28 -7.21
N ARG A 308 -19.08 -12.20 -5.89
CA ARG A 308 -18.23 -13.04 -5.05
C ARG A 308 -18.54 -14.53 -5.19
N GLU A 309 -19.81 -14.91 -5.04
CA GLU A 309 -20.26 -16.30 -5.17
C GLU A 309 -19.93 -16.86 -6.56
N SER A 310 -20.04 -16.04 -7.61
CA SER A 310 -19.70 -16.44 -8.98
C SER A 310 -18.22 -16.75 -9.17
N LEU A 311 -17.34 -15.93 -8.61
CA LEU A 311 -15.90 -16.18 -8.67
C LEU A 311 -15.54 -17.41 -7.83
N ASN A 312 -16.04 -17.52 -6.60
CA ASN A 312 -15.80 -18.68 -5.74
C ASN A 312 -16.23 -19.99 -6.42
N TYR A 313 -17.45 -20.02 -6.97
CA TYR A 313 -17.95 -21.19 -7.67
C TYR A 313 -17.06 -21.58 -8.85
N TYR A 314 -16.57 -20.60 -9.62
CA TYR A 314 -15.69 -20.87 -10.76
C TYR A 314 -14.33 -21.41 -10.31
N LEU A 315 -13.75 -20.88 -9.24
CA LEU A 315 -12.47 -21.37 -8.72
C LEU A 315 -12.58 -22.79 -8.13
N GLU A 316 -13.75 -23.18 -7.62
CA GLU A 316 -14.01 -24.54 -7.12
C GLU A 316 -14.36 -25.55 -8.23
N ASN A 317 -15.07 -25.11 -9.28
CA ASN A 317 -15.71 -26.02 -10.24
C ASN A 317 -15.21 -25.88 -11.69
N GLU A 318 -14.43 -24.84 -12.00
CA GLU A 318 -14.01 -24.45 -13.36
C GLU A 318 -15.17 -24.18 -14.35
N GLU A 319 -16.37 -23.95 -13.83
CA GLU A 319 -17.60 -23.69 -14.60
C GLU A 319 -18.32 -22.44 -14.09
N TYR A 320 -19.07 -21.77 -14.97
CA TYR A 320 -19.87 -20.62 -14.57
C TYR A 320 -21.06 -21.07 -13.71
N MET A 321 -21.28 -20.38 -12.59
CA MET A 321 -22.37 -20.69 -11.67
C MET A 321 -23.75 -20.55 -12.34
N PRO A 322 -24.72 -21.44 -12.05
CA PRO A 322 -26.11 -21.22 -12.40
C PRO A 322 -26.70 -20.03 -11.62
N ILE A 323 -27.85 -19.50 -12.07
CA ILE A 323 -28.57 -18.46 -11.32
C ILE A 323 -29.03 -19.01 -9.96
N PRO A 324 -28.70 -18.37 -8.82
CA PRO A 324 -29.19 -18.78 -7.51
C PRO A 324 -30.72 -18.68 -7.40
N GLU A 325 -31.35 -19.59 -6.64
CA GLU A 325 -32.83 -19.66 -6.52
C GLU A 325 -33.46 -18.42 -5.88
N ASN A 326 -32.72 -17.69 -5.04
CA ASN A 326 -33.22 -16.55 -4.25
C ASN A 326 -32.93 -15.17 -4.88
N ILE A 327 -32.73 -15.11 -6.20
CA ILE A 327 -32.50 -13.85 -6.91
C ILE A 327 -33.82 -13.08 -7.09
N PRO A 328 -33.87 -11.77 -6.76
CA PRO A 328 -35.03 -10.93 -7.03
C PRO A 328 -35.43 -10.95 -8.52
N GLU A 329 -36.71 -11.18 -8.81
CA GLU A 329 -37.22 -11.35 -10.18
C GLU A 329 -36.97 -10.12 -11.06
N ASP A 330 -36.96 -8.92 -10.48
CA ASP A 330 -36.68 -7.67 -11.20
C ASP A 330 -35.29 -7.69 -11.86
N LEU A 331 -34.28 -8.28 -11.22
CA LEU A 331 -32.92 -8.37 -11.79
C LEU A 331 -32.88 -9.26 -13.04
N LEU A 332 -33.78 -10.24 -13.15
CA LEU A 332 -33.86 -11.12 -14.31
C LEU A 332 -34.43 -10.42 -15.55
N ASN A 333 -35.06 -9.26 -15.37
CA ASN A 333 -35.67 -8.46 -16.44
C ASN A 333 -34.81 -7.26 -16.85
N ILE A 334 -33.75 -6.92 -16.11
CA ILE A 334 -32.87 -5.79 -16.37
C ILE A 334 -31.74 -6.20 -17.32
N LYS A 335 -31.50 -5.41 -18.37
CA LYS A 335 -30.37 -5.57 -19.30
C LYS A 335 -29.45 -4.36 -19.25
N ARG A 336 -28.25 -4.55 -18.71
CA ARG A 336 -27.24 -3.52 -18.49
C ARG A 336 -25.84 -4.08 -18.72
N GLY A 337 -24.92 -3.21 -19.12
CA GLY A 337 -23.49 -3.50 -19.02
C GLY A 337 -23.07 -3.44 -17.56
N VAL A 338 -22.09 -4.23 -17.17
CA VAL A 338 -21.63 -4.30 -15.77
C VAL A 338 -20.11 -4.36 -15.74
N PHE A 339 -19.48 -3.62 -14.83
CA PHE A 339 -18.08 -3.80 -14.47
C PHE A 339 -17.98 -4.41 -13.08
N VAL A 340 -17.27 -5.53 -12.97
CA VAL A 340 -16.92 -6.12 -11.67
C VAL A 340 -15.47 -5.77 -11.39
N SER A 341 -15.21 -5.20 -10.22
CA SER A 341 -13.86 -4.89 -9.74
C SER A 341 -13.59 -5.59 -8.41
N PHE A 342 -12.44 -6.25 -8.33
CA PHE A 342 -11.87 -6.79 -7.11
C PHE A 342 -10.76 -5.86 -6.64
N LYS A 343 -10.69 -5.62 -5.34
CA LYS A 343 -9.57 -4.94 -4.68
C LYS A 343 -9.07 -5.77 -3.51
N LYS A 344 -7.77 -5.76 -3.24
CA LYS A 344 -7.13 -6.36 -2.06
C LYS A 344 -6.39 -5.25 -1.34
N GLU A 345 -6.66 -5.05 -0.05
CA GLU A 345 -6.02 -3.99 0.75
C GLU A 345 -6.09 -2.58 0.09
N GLY A 346 -7.23 -2.26 -0.53
CA GLY A 346 -7.50 -0.99 -1.24
C GLY A 346 -7.03 -0.96 -2.71
N GLU A 347 -6.14 -1.86 -3.12
CA GLU A 347 -5.55 -1.90 -4.46
C GLU A 347 -6.33 -2.76 -5.45
N LEU A 348 -6.41 -2.34 -6.71
CA LEU A 348 -7.11 -3.07 -7.76
C LEU A 348 -6.49 -4.45 -8.03
N ARG A 349 -7.23 -5.55 -7.81
CA ARG A 349 -6.79 -6.95 -8.02
C ARG A 349 -7.35 -7.59 -9.29
N GLY A 350 -8.38 -6.99 -9.88
CA GLY A 350 -9.00 -7.40 -11.14
C GLY A 350 -10.14 -6.47 -11.51
N CYS A 351 -10.33 -6.13 -12.79
CA CYS A 351 -11.48 -5.36 -13.24
C CYS A 351 -11.81 -5.62 -14.70
N ILE A 352 -12.98 -6.21 -14.95
CA ILE A 352 -13.51 -6.49 -16.29
C ILE A 352 -14.99 -6.14 -16.32
N GLY A 353 -15.44 -5.67 -17.47
CA GLY A 353 -16.83 -5.37 -17.69
C GLY A 353 -17.21 -5.13 -19.13
N THR A 354 -18.50 -4.89 -19.32
CA THR A 354 -19.13 -4.65 -20.61
C THR A 354 -19.85 -3.31 -20.61
N ILE A 355 -19.74 -2.58 -21.72
CA ILE A 355 -20.37 -1.26 -21.87
C ILE A 355 -21.89 -1.40 -22.06
N LEU A 356 -22.28 -2.34 -22.91
CA LEU A 356 -23.67 -2.69 -23.22
C LEU A 356 -23.89 -4.15 -22.79
N PRO A 357 -25.14 -4.53 -22.43
CA PRO A 357 -25.44 -5.91 -22.04
C PRO A 357 -25.03 -6.89 -23.14
N THR A 358 -24.24 -7.90 -22.78
CA THR A 358 -23.83 -8.99 -23.67
C THR A 358 -24.54 -10.30 -23.37
N THR A 359 -25.29 -10.34 -22.27
CA THR A 359 -26.04 -11.49 -21.79
C THR A 359 -27.55 -11.18 -21.70
N ASN A 360 -28.33 -12.15 -21.22
CA ASN A 360 -29.79 -12.04 -21.17
C ASN A 360 -30.31 -11.09 -20.08
N ASN A 361 -29.54 -10.87 -19.02
CA ASN A 361 -29.90 -10.00 -17.90
C ASN A 361 -28.67 -9.62 -17.07
N VAL A 362 -28.83 -8.68 -16.15
CA VAL A 362 -27.73 -8.18 -15.31
C VAL A 362 -27.10 -9.27 -14.44
N VAL A 363 -27.87 -10.29 -14.02
CA VAL A 363 -27.39 -11.43 -13.22
C VAL A 363 -26.35 -12.23 -13.99
N PHE A 364 -26.65 -12.61 -15.24
CA PHE A 364 -25.67 -13.29 -16.10
C PHE A 364 -24.47 -12.40 -16.44
N GLU A 365 -24.68 -11.09 -16.58
CA GLU A 365 -23.61 -10.15 -16.84
C GLU A 365 -22.62 -10.10 -15.65
N ILE A 366 -23.14 -10.07 -14.41
CA ILE A 366 -22.35 -10.11 -13.18
C ILE A 366 -21.59 -11.43 -13.07
N ILE A 367 -22.27 -12.57 -13.22
CA ILE A 367 -21.63 -13.90 -13.13
C ILE A 367 -20.47 -14.00 -14.11
N LYS A 368 -20.70 -13.60 -15.36
CA LYS A 368 -19.69 -13.66 -16.42
C LYS A 368 -18.51 -12.73 -16.11
N ASN A 369 -18.79 -11.45 -15.88
CA ASN A 369 -17.74 -10.43 -15.72
C ASN A 369 -16.98 -10.59 -14.41
N SER A 370 -17.58 -11.18 -13.38
CA SER A 370 -16.90 -11.54 -12.13
C SER A 370 -15.80 -12.57 -12.39
N VAL A 371 -16.13 -13.69 -13.04
CA VAL A 371 -15.13 -14.71 -13.38
C VAL A 371 -14.05 -14.14 -14.28
N GLU A 372 -14.41 -13.35 -15.30
CA GLU A 372 -13.42 -12.74 -16.19
C GLU A 372 -12.52 -11.73 -15.46
N ALA A 373 -13.07 -10.93 -14.54
CA ALA A 373 -12.29 -10.00 -13.72
C ALA A 373 -11.31 -10.72 -12.79
N GLY A 374 -11.70 -11.88 -12.25
CA GLY A 374 -10.85 -12.65 -11.35
C GLY A 374 -9.84 -13.56 -12.06
N THR A 375 -10.07 -13.97 -13.31
CA THR A 375 -9.26 -15.02 -13.96
C THR A 375 -8.67 -14.64 -15.31
N LYS A 376 -9.15 -13.58 -15.95
CA LYS A 376 -8.78 -13.22 -17.34
C LYS A 376 -8.32 -11.79 -17.54
N ASP A 377 -8.23 -10.99 -16.48
CA ASP A 377 -7.65 -9.65 -16.57
C ASP A 377 -6.13 -9.76 -16.83
N PRO A 378 -5.63 -9.37 -18.01
CA PRO A 378 -4.23 -9.61 -18.38
C PRO A 378 -3.22 -8.78 -17.58
N ARG A 379 -3.71 -7.84 -16.77
CA ARG A 379 -2.87 -7.02 -15.88
C ARG A 379 -2.50 -7.76 -14.59
N PHE A 380 -3.20 -8.84 -14.27
CA PHE A 380 -3.08 -9.55 -13.00
C PHE A 380 -2.98 -11.06 -13.22
N PHE A 381 -2.32 -11.76 -12.31
CA PHE A 381 -2.46 -13.22 -12.25
C PHE A 381 -3.89 -13.59 -11.84
N PRO A 382 -4.38 -14.80 -12.18
CA PRO A 382 -5.66 -15.27 -11.65
C PRO A 382 -5.73 -15.15 -10.13
N ILE A 383 -6.92 -14.88 -9.60
CA ILE A 383 -7.21 -14.83 -8.17
C ILE A 383 -7.28 -16.26 -7.63
N ASP A 384 -6.63 -16.52 -6.50
CA ASP A 384 -6.65 -17.81 -5.81
C ASP A 384 -7.75 -17.87 -4.74
N ASN A 385 -8.12 -19.09 -4.32
CA ASN A 385 -9.23 -19.34 -3.40
C ASN A 385 -9.02 -18.71 -2.01
N ASP A 386 -7.79 -18.68 -1.55
CA ASP A 386 -7.38 -18.09 -0.26
C ASP A 386 -7.46 -16.56 -0.25
N GLU A 387 -7.44 -15.92 -1.42
CA GLU A 387 -7.59 -14.46 -1.51
C GLU A 387 -9.03 -13.99 -1.31
N LEU A 388 -10.04 -14.84 -1.60
CA LEU A 388 -11.44 -14.43 -1.75
C LEU A 388 -11.98 -13.68 -0.54
N ASP A 389 -11.72 -14.17 0.67
CA ASP A 389 -12.20 -13.56 1.92
C ASP A 389 -11.62 -12.15 2.15
N TYR A 390 -10.48 -11.85 1.53
CA TYR A 390 -9.75 -10.59 1.67
C TYR A 390 -10.06 -9.58 0.56
N LEU A 391 -10.86 -9.97 -0.45
CA LEU A 391 -11.21 -9.08 -1.55
C LEU A 391 -12.37 -8.16 -1.19
N GLU A 392 -12.21 -6.87 -1.46
CA GLU A 392 -13.30 -5.92 -1.60
C GLU A 392 -13.85 -6.01 -3.02
N VAL A 393 -15.17 -6.17 -3.15
CA VAL A 393 -15.85 -6.36 -4.43
C VAL A 393 -16.73 -5.15 -4.68
N SER A 394 -16.67 -4.60 -5.89
CA SER A 394 -17.61 -3.56 -6.32
C SER A 394 -18.17 -3.90 -7.69
N VAL A 395 -19.47 -3.64 -7.87
CA VAL A 395 -20.17 -3.88 -9.13
C VAL A 395 -20.75 -2.56 -9.62
N ASP A 396 -20.30 -2.10 -10.79
CA ASP A 396 -20.78 -0.88 -11.44
C ASP A 396 -21.78 -1.25 -12.54
N GLU A 397 -23.06 -0.95 -12.33
CA GLU A 397 -24.11 -1.07 -13.35
C GLU A 397 -24.07 0.16 -14.27
N ILE A 398 -23.82 -0.07 -15.56
CA ILE A 398 -23.66 0.99 -16.55
C ILE A 398 -25.02 1.42 -17.10
N MET A 399 -25.39 2.67 -16.88
CA MET A 399 -26.61 3.25 -17.47
C MET A 399 -26.43 3.48 -18.98
N GLU A 400 -27.56 3.64 -19.69
CA GLU A 400 -27.54 3.84 -21.14
C GLU A 400 -26.70 5.08 -21.51
N PRO A 401 -25.63 4.94 -22.31
CA PRO A 401 -24.81 6.08 -22.68
C PRO A 401 -25.56 7.06 -23.58
N GLU A 402 -25.32 8.35 -23.37
CA GLU A 402 -25.88 9.41 -24.19
C GLU A 402 -24.77 10.24 -24.87
N PRO A 403 -24.99 10.76 -26.09
CA PRO A 403 -24.03 11.64 -26.75
C PRO A 403 -23.69 12.86 -25.87
N ALA A 404 -22.41 13.19 -25.80
CA ALA A 404 -21.92 14.28 -24.96
C ALA A 404 -20.89 15.16 -25.66
N THR A 405 -20.75 16.37 -25.14
CA THR A 405 -19.69 17.32 -25.48
C THR A 405 -18.73 17.44 -24.31
N PHE A 406 -17.51 17.91 -24.58
CA PHE A 406 -16.49 18.09 -23.53
C PHE A 406 -16.99 18.90 -22.34
N ASP A 407 -17.71 20.00 -22.59
CA ASP A 407 -18.25 20.90 -21.55
C ASP A 407 -19.39 20.29 -20.72
N SER A 408 -19.92 19.14 -21.15
CA SER A 408 -21.01 18.44 -20.46
C SER A 408 -20.52 17.32 -19.54
N LEU A 409 -19.21 17.15 -19.42
CA LEU A 409 -18.59 16.14 -18.58
C LEU A 409 -18.36 16.65 -17.17
N ASP A 410 -18.60 15.77 -16.22
CA ASP A 410 -18.29 15.92 -14.81
C ASP A 410 -17.64 14.61 -14.36
N PRO A 411 -16.32 14.58 -14.12
CA PRO A 411 -15.60 13.36 -13.77
C PRO A 411 -16.12 12.65 -12.52
N LYS A 412 -16.74 13.40 -11.59
CA LYS A 412 -17.33 12.83 -10.37
C LYS A 412 -18.66 12.14 -10.62
N ARG A 413 -19.39 12.56 -11.65
CA ARG A 413 -20.74 12.05 -11.93
C ARG A 413 -20.78 11.07 -13.11
N TYR A 414 -20.06 11.39 -14.18
CA TYR A 414 -20.21 10.72 -15.46
C TYR A 414 -18.94 9.95 -15.84
N GLY A 415 -19.12 8.72 -16.28
CA GLY A 415 -18.12 8.01 -17.05
C GLY A 415 -18.13 8.49 -18.50
N VAL A 416 -17.04 8.23 -19.23
CA VAL A 416 -16.87 8.66 -20.62
C VAL A 416 -16.58 7.48 -21.52
N ILE A 417 -17.17 7.52 -22.71
CA ILE A 417 -16.85 6.61 -23.81
C ILE A 417 -16.35 7.45 -24.99
N VAL A 418 -15.20 7.06 -25.53
CA VAL A 418 -14.68 7.60 -26.79
C VAL A 418 -14.71 6.53 -27.86
N ARG A 419 -15.16 6.89 -29.07
CA ARG A 419 -15.22 5.96 -30.21
C ARG A 419 -14.60 6.54 -31.46
N SER A 420 -13.75 5.75 -32.13
CA SER A 420 -13.19 6.08 -33.45
C SER A 420 -13.13 4.81 -34.30
N GLY A 421 -14.14 4.62 -35.16
CA GLY A 421 -14.30 3.38 -35.93
C GLY A 421 -14.57 2.19 -35.00
N MET A 422 -13.70 1.17 -35.06
CA MET A 422 -13.79 -0.01 -34.19
C MET A 422 -13.12 0.20 -32.82
N ARG A 423 -12.36 1.28 -32.63
CA ARG A 423 -11.67 1.57 -31.38
C ARG A 423 -12.63 2.22 -30.40
N THR A 424 -12.69 1.68 -29.19
CA THR A 424 -13.53 2.20 -28.10
C THR A 424 -12.71 2.25 -26.83
N GLY A 425 -12.79 3.36 -26.11
CA GLY A 425 -12.22 3.52 -24.78
C GLY A 425 -13.32 3.92 -23.82
N LEU A 426 -13.26 3.40 -22.60
CA LEU A 426 -14.17 3.75 -21.51
C LEU A 426 -13.39 4.07 -20.25
N LEU A 427 -13.85 5.08 -19.53
CA LEU A 427 -13.45 5.36 -18.16
C LEU A 427 -14.68 5.52 -17.27
N LEU A 428 -14.70 4.82 -16.14
CA LEU A 428 -15.75 4.93 -15.12
C LEU A 428 -15.67 6.31 -14.42
N PRO A 429 -16.78 6.80 -13.83
CA PRO A 429 -16.77 8.01 -13.01
C PRO A 429 -16.08 7.80 -11.66
N ASP A 430 -15.77 8.92 -11.00
CA ASP A 430 -15.29 9.03 -9.63
C ASP A 430 -14.10 8.09 -9.36
N LEU A 431 -13.07 8.27 -10.18
CA LEU A 431 -11.79 7.58 -10.02
C LEU A 431 -10.80 8.53 -9.34
N GLU A 432 -10.04 8.00 -8.40
CA GLU A 432 -8.97 8.74 -7.73
C GLU A 432 -7.91 9.20 -8.76
N GLY A 433 -7.51 10.47 -8.66
CA GLY A 433 -6.53 11.09 -9.57
C GLY A 433 -7.08 11.48 -10.95
N VAL A 434 -8.40 11.49 -11.16
CA VAL A 434 -9.05 11.97 -12.38
C VAL A 434 -10.04 13.08 -12.03
N ASP A 435 -9.54 14.30 -11.94
CA ASP A 435 -10.29 15.44 -11.42
C ASP A 435 -10.85 16.33 -12.54
N THR A 436 -10.34 16.18 -13.76
CA THR A 436 -10.75 17.00 -14.90
C THR A 436 -11.31 16.18 -16.06
N SER A 437 -12.26 16.77 -16.79
CA SER A 437 -12.81 16.18 -18.02
C SER A 437 -11.73 15.98 -19.09
N ALA A 438 -10.66 16.78 -19.05
CA ALA A 438 -9.50 16.63 -19.93
C ALA A 438 -8.77 15.32 -19.67
N GLU A 439 -8.43 15.04 -18.40
CA GLU A 439 -7.78 13.80 -17.99
C GLU A 439 -8.67 12.59 -18.31
N GLN A 440 -9.97 12.68 -18.00
CA GLN A 440 -10.93 11.61 -18.27
C GLN A 440 -10.97 11.22 -19.75
N VAL A 441 -11.04 12.21 -20.65
CA VAL A 441 -11.05 11.97 -22.10
C VAL A 441 -9.69 11.46 -22.57
N ASP A 442 -8.59 12.04 -22.09
CA ASP A 442 -7.23 11.66 -22.48
C ASP A 442 -6.92 10.20 -22.12
N ILE A 443 -7.25 9.77 -20.90
CA ILE A 443 -7.09 8.39 -20.46
C ILE A 443 -7.96 7.45 -21.32
N SER A 444 -9.20 7.85 -21.62
CA SER A 444 -10.10 7.05 -22.45
C SER A 444 -9.54 6.87 -23.88
N LEU A 445 -8.97 7.93 -24.46
CA LEU A 445 -8.33 7.89 -25.78
C LEU A 445 -7.10 6.97 -25.77
N GLN A 446 -6.26 7.07 -24.73
CA GLN A 446 -5.08 6.22 -24.55
C GLN A 446 -5.46 4.74 -24.45
N LYS A 447 -6.45 4.39 -23.63
CA LYS A 447 -6.97 3.02 -23.51
C LYS A 447 -7.48 2.46 -24.83
N ALA A 448 -8.02 3.31 -25.69
CA ALA A 448 -8.52 2.93 -27.02
C ALA A 448 -7.46 2.93 -28.12
N GLY A 449 -6.25 3.42 -27.86
CA GLY A 449 -5.24 3.69 -28.89
C GLY A 449 -5.72 4.71 -29.93
N ILE A 450 -6.45 5.75 -29.50
CA ILE A 450 -6.96 6.83 -30.36
C ILE A 450 -6.08 8.08 -30.15
N SER A 451 -5.61 8.69 -31.24
CA SER A 451 -4.86 9.95 -31.16
C SER A 451 -5.81 11.13 -30.90
N LYS A 452 -5.37 12.16 -30.17
CA LYS A 452 -6.13 13.41 -29.99
C LYS A 452 -6.47 14.11 -31.31
N SER A 453 -5.68 13.85 -32.35
CA SER A 453 -5.93 14.38 -33.71
C SER A 453 -6.95 13.57 -34.52
N ASP A 454 -7.30 12.36 -34.07
CA ASP A 454 -8.26 11.51 -34.75
C ASP A 454 -9.67 12.09 -34.60
N LYS A 455 -10.56 11.79 -35.56
CA LYS A 455 -11.98 12.05 -35.37
C LYS A 455 -12.54 10.97 -34.43
N TYR A 456 -13.17 11.39 -33.34
CA TYR A 456 -13.87 10.53 -32.41
C TYR A 456 -15.20 11.13 -31.97
N THR A 457 -16.12 10.29 -31.52
CA THR A 457 -17.34 10.69 -30.82
C THR A 457 -17.17 10.52 -29.33
N LEU A 458 -17.96 11.28 -28.57
CA LEU A 458 -17.95 11.26 -27.12
C LEU A 458 -19.36 10.97 -26.60
N GLU A 459 -19.44 10.02 -25.68
CA GLU A 459 -20.66 9.66 -24.95
C GLU A 459 -20.36 9.73 -23.45
N ARG A 460 -21.38 10.02 -22.66
CA ARG A 460 -21.31 9.99 -21.20
C ARG A 460 -22.35 9.03 -20.64
N PHE A 461 -22.09 8.47 -19.47
CA PHE A 461 -23.02 7.58 -18.78
C PHE A 461 -22.90 7.73 -17.26
N GLU A 462 -23.96 7.43 -16.54
CA GLU A 462 -23.93 7.29 -15.08
C GLU A 462 -23.73 5.83 -14.69
N VAL A 463 -23.26 5.59 -13.46
CA VAL A 463 -23.16 4.25 -12.89
C VAL A 463 -23.93 4.17 -11.59
N ILE A 464 -24.57 3.03 -11.36
CA ILE A 464 -25.02 2.65 -10.03
C ILE A 464 -23.95 1.72 -9.45
N ARG A 465 -23.27 2.18 -8.40
CA ARG A 465 -22.14 1.49 -7.78
C ARG A 465 -22.60 0.72 -6.54
N HIS A 466 -22.41 -0.58 -6.58
CA HIS A 466 -22.67 -1.53 -5.50
C HIS A 466 -21.36 -1.88 -4.79
N ARG A 467 -21.36 -1.90 -3.44
CA ARG A 467 -20.18 -2.16 -2.59
C ARG A 467 -20.55 -2.98 -1.36
#